data_AF-F5YFV0-F1
#
_entry.id   AF-F5YFV0-F1
#
_cell.length_a   1.000
_cell.length_b   1.000
_cell.length_c   1.000
_cell.angle_alpha   90.00
_cell.angle_beta   90.00
_cell.angle_gamma   90.00
#
_symmetry.space_group_name_H-M   'P 1'
#
loop_
_entity.id
_entity.type
_entity.pdbx_description
1 polymer ?
#
loop_
_entity_poly.entity_id
_entity_poly.type
_entity_poly.pdbx_seq_one_letter_code
_entity_poly.pdbx_strand_id
1 'polypeptide(L)'
;MARYKYQDPSQGLFLNVNLKDQLLPGSFEWTLDYLIDRTDLSLFCLAYNNDEKGAPAYNPSVLLKIIFYCYSRGIITSRPIEQAAKTNVVIKALASDAEPDHDTIAHFISSNSDAIKDLFTQILIQCSQLGLINGEMFAIDGCKLPSNASREWSGSIGELKKKRTDLQKLASRIIEQHKELDKSESAKKIQKPFKKTMGDDEERRQRHIDRIERKIAKLDAFLKTAEKRIGSSAGEVQSNITDGESARIKSSHGYIQGYNGIAIADSAHQIIVSAEAFGSGSESQHFPQMLDSLEENMRTVTGKEEPLKKSLVTGDTGFFSENNLQEAKKRNINVLIPDQQFRRRDPYFDNRKGHKVNRFTAHDFTYNKENNTFICPNKKVLIYKGFVKLNRNSGDKYQASPGDCKYCKFLSRCVASRGGKTHMRTLYLPASKNIENLSDKMRNKIDDPAYRELYSRRMQIIEPVFADITYCKGMNRFSLRSKGKVNIQWLLFCMVHNIAKCIHPLELGYGN
;
A
#
# COMPACT_ATOMS: atom_id res chain seq x y z
N MET A 1 -48.46 4.46 -33.59
CA MET A 1 -47.70 4.55 -32.30
C MET A 1 -47.79 3.21 -31.60
N ALA A 2 -46.70 2.75 -30.97
CA ALA A 2 -46.73 1.53 -30.18
C ALA A 2 -47.66 1.71 -28.97
N ARG A 3 -48.49 0.70 -28.69
CA ARG A 3 -49.42 0.68 -27.56
C ARG A 3 -48.80 -0.15 -26.44
N TYR A 4 -48.23 0.51 -25.45
CA TYR A 4 -47.58 -0.14 -24.32
C TYR A 4 -48.59 -0.68 -23.30
N LYS A 5 -48.17 -1.67 -22.50
CA LYS A 5 -48.95 -2.16 -21.36
C LYS A 5 -49.09 -1.04 -20.32
N TYR A 6 -50.24 -0.98 -19.65
CA TYR A 6 -50.46 -0.06 -18.53
C TYR A 6 -49.47 -0.39 -17.40
N GLN A 7 -48.83 0.64 -16.84
CA GLN A 7 -47.88 0.55 -15.76
C GLN A 7 -48.28 1.56 -14.68
N ASP A 8 -48.56 1.07 -13.47
CA ASP A 8 -48.94 1.90 -12.33
C ASP A 8 -47.90 1.75 -11.20
N PRO A 9 -47.04 2.76 -10.98
CA PRO A 9 -46.05 2.73 -9.90
C PRO A 9 -46.65 2.70 -8.49
N SER A 10 -47.95 3.02 -8.34
CA SER A 10 -48.64 3.00 -7.04
C SER A 10 -49.25 1.63 -6.70
N GLN A 11 -49.18 0.67 -7.62
CA GLN A 11 -49.69 -0.67 -7.41
C GLN A 11 -48.93 -1.35 -6.26
N GLY A 12 -49.64 -1.63 -5.16
CA GLY A 12 -49.13 -2.46 -4.07
C GLY A 12 -49.08 -3.93 -4.47
N LEU A 13 -48.03 -4.64 -4.05
CA LEU A 13 -47.92 -6.09 -4.15
C LEU A 13 -47.64 -6.68 -2.77
N PHE A 14 -48.35 -7.74 -2.39
CA PHE A 14 -48.00 -8.56 -1.24
C PHE A 14 -47.09 -9.70 -1.72
N LEU A 15 -45.83 -9.69 -1.28
CA LEU A 15 -44.85 -10.72 -1.64
C LEU A 15 -44.56 -11.57 -0.41
N ASN A 16 -44.86 -12.87 -0.50
CA ASN A 16 -44.40 -13.83 0.50
C ASN A 16 -42.91 -14.12 0.25
N VAL A 17 -42.05 -13.66 1.14
CA VAL A 17 -40.59 -13.83 1.02
C VAL A 17 -40.11 -14.81 2.08
N ASN A 18 -39.65 -15.98 1.64
CA ASN A 18 -38.87 -16.87 2.49
C ASN A 18 -37.40 -16.47 2.39
N LEU A 19 -36.85 -16.03 3.52
CA LEU A 19 -35.47 -15.55 3.63
C LEU A 19 -34.44 -16.61 3.20
N LYS A 20 -34.65 -17.88 3.59
CA LYS A 20 -33.71 -18.96 3.26
C LYS A 20 -33.62 -19.20 1.75
N ASP A 21 -34.75 -19.07 1.06
CA ASP A 21 -34.83 -19.30 -0.39
C ASP A 21 -34.16 -18.18 -1.21
N GLN A 22 -33.79 -17.06 -0.58
CA GLN A 22 -33.07 -15.97 -1.24
C GLN A 22 -31.56 -16.23 -1.34
N LEU A 23 -31.04 -17.24 -0.64
CA LEU A 23 -29.63 -17.64 -0.70
C LEU A 23 -29.45 -18.76 -1.73
N LEU A 24 -29.25 -18.36 -2.99
CA LEU A 24 -29.17 -19.30 -4.11
C LEU A 24 -27.84 -20.08 -4.09
N PRO A 25 -27.84 -21.42 -4.19
CA PRO A 25 -26.61 -22.21 -4.35
C PRO A 25 -25.78 -21.71 -5.54
N GLY A 26 -24.45 -21.72 -5.40
CA GLY A 26 -23.52 -21.18 -6.40
C GLY A 26 -23.42 -19.64 -6.43
N SER A 27 -24.15 -18.94 -5.56
CA SER A 27 -23.98 -17.49 -5.38
C SER A 27 -22.90 -17.15 -4.34
N PHE A 28 -22.49 -15.88 -4.32
CA PHE A 28 -21.58 -15.37 -3.29
C PHE A 28 -22.23 -15.38 -1.90
N GLU A 29 -23.49 -14.94 -1.80
CA GLU A 29 -24.23 -14.87 -0.54
C GLU A 29 -24.42 -16.26 0.11
N TRP A 30 -24.72 -17.28 -0.69
CA TRP A 30 -24.79 -18.65 -0.19
C TRP A 30 -23.41 -19.18 0.25
N THR A 31 -22.36 -18.91 -0.53
CA THR A 31 -20.98 -19.30 -0.19
C THR A 31 -20.52 -18.63 1.10
N LEU A 32 -20.85 -17.35 1.26
CA LEU A 32 -20.58 -16.57 2.45
C LEU A 32 -21.30 -17.15 3.67
N ASP A 33 -22.59 -17.44 3.54
CA ASP A 33 -23.38 -18.08 4.60
C ASP A 33 -22.77 -19.43 5.03
N TYR A 34 -22.45 -20.27 4.05
CA TYR A 34 -21.85 -21.59 4.24
C TYR A 34 -20.51 -21.55 4.98
N LEU A 35 -19.60 -20.67 4.58
CA LEU A 35 -18.26 -20.57 5.16
C LEU A 35 -18.28 -19.97 6.56
N ILE A 36 -19.05 -18.90 6.78
CA ILE A 36 -19.07 -18.19 8.07
C ILE A 36 -19.75 -19.04 9.16
N ASP A 37 -20.78 -19.81 8.84
CA ASP A 37 -21.42 -20.70 9.82
C ASP A 37 -20.54 -21.88 10.23
N ARG A 38 -19.41 -22.10 9.53
CA ARG A 38 -18.41 -23.13 9.84
C ARG A 38 -17.12 -22.54 10.41
N THR A 39 -17.11 -21.26 10.76
CA THR A 39 -16.00 -20.61 11.48
C THR A 39 -16.29 -20.54 12.97
N ASP A 40 -15.25 -20.71 13.78
CA ASP A 40 -15.32 -20.39 15.21
C ASP A 40 -15.23 -18.88 15.38
N LEU A 41 -16.28 -18.28 15.95
CA LEU A 41 -16.37 -16.85 16.22
C LEU A 41 -16.22 -16.52 17.71
N SER A 42 -15.77 -17.47 18.53
CA SER A 42 -15.61 -17.33 19.99
C SER A 42 -14.80 -16.08 20.39
N LEU A 43 -13.75 -15.74 19.64
CA LEU A 43 -12.94 -14.53 19.89
C LEU A 43 -13.72 -13.23 19.72
N PHE A 44 -14.74 -13.18 18.86
CA PHE A 44 -15.61 -12.02 18.74
C PHE A 44 -16.56 -11.91 19.95
N CYS A 45 -16.96 -13.04 20.53
CA CYS A 45 -17.86 -13.08 21.68
C CYS A 45 -17.21 -12.51 22.95
N LEU A 46 -15.88 -12.59 23.09
CA LEU A 46 -15.14 -12.05 24.24
C LEU A 46 -15.30 -10.54 24.44
N ALA A 47 -15.72 -9.82 23.40
CA ALA A 47 -15.97 -8.37 23.48
C ALA A 47 -17.30 -8.04 24.18
N TYR A 48 -18.17 -9.03 24.41
CA TYR A 48 -19.50 -8.84 24.98
C TYR A 48 -19.54 -9.34 26.42
N ASN A 49 -20.14 -8.53 27.30
CA ASN A 49 -20.41 -8.87 28.70
C ASN A 49 -21.79 -8.33 29.09
N ASN A 50 -22.82 -8.87 28.44
CA ASN A 50 -24.21 -8.41 28.53
C ASN A 50 -25.20 -9.50 28.97
N ASP A 51 -24.72 -10.57 29.60
CA ASP A 51 -25.56 -11.69 30.06
C ASP A 51 -26.61 -11.25 31.11
N GLU A 52 -26.23 -10.31 31.98
CA GLU A 52 -27.11 -9.81 33.05
C GLU A 52 -27.65 -8.39 32.80
N LYS A 53 -26.91 -7.55 32.05
CA LYS A 53 -27.21 -6.12 31.86
C LYS A 53 -26.75 -5.62 30.49
N GLY A 54 -27.54 -4.73 29.89
CA GLY A 54 -27.23 -4.09 28.61
C GLY A 54 -28.22 -4.46 27.51
N ALA A 55 -28.08 -3.83 26.35
CA ALA A 55 -28.89 -4.17 25.18
C ALA A 55 -28.46 -5.55 24.62
N PRO A 56 -29.39 -6.34 24.05
CA PRO A 56 -29.05 -7.54 23.30
C PRO A 56 -28.03 -7.22 22.20
N ALA A 57 -26.99 -8.06 22.08
CA ALA A 57 -25.97 -7.89 21.06
C ALA A 57 -26.38 -8.60 19.76
N TYR A 58 -25.96 -8.04 18.63
CA TYR A 58 -26.03 -8.75 17.36
C TYR A 58 -24.98 -9.88 17.33
N ASN A 59 -25.37 -11.03 16.77
CA ASN A 59 -24.43 -12.14 16.58
C ASN A 59 -23.30 -11.71 15.61
N PRO A 60 -22.01 -11.94 15.94
CA PRO A 60 -20.89 -11.63 15.07
C PRO A 60 -21.01 -12.25 13.66
N SER A 61 -21.60 -13.45 13.52
CA SER A 61 -21.79 -14.09 12.21
C SER A 61 -22.68 -13.23 11.30
N VAL A 62 -23.76 -12.67 11.84
CA VAL A 62 -24.68 -11.79 11.12
C VAL A 62 -23.95 -10.51 10.68
N LEU A 63 -23.22 -9.86 11.58
CA LEU A 63 -22.47 -8.65 11.24
C LEU A 63 -21.41 -8.91 10.15
N LEU A 64 -20.67 -10.01 10.25
CA LEU A 64 -19.69 -10.42 9.24
C LEU A 64 -20.34 -10.69 7.88
N LYS A 65 -21.47 -11.43 7.83
CA LYS A 65 -22.21 -11.71 6.60
C LYS A 65 -22.69 -10.41 5.94
N ILE A 66 -23.26 -9.47 6.70
CA ILE A 66 -23.68 -8.16 6.19
C ILE A 66 -22.48 -7.41 5.59
N ILE A 67 -21.37 -7.32 6.33
CA ILE A 67 -20.18 -6.56 5.93
C ILE A 67 -19.53 -7.17 4.69
N PHE A 68 -19.31 -8.49 4.67
CA PHE A 68 -18.69 -9.18 3.54
C PHE A 68 -19.54 -9.12 2.28
N TYR A 69 -20.86 -9.29 2.40
CA TYR A 69 -21.76 -9.08 1.27
C TYR A 69 -21.67 -7.65 0.74
N CYS A 70 -21.75 -6.64 1.62
CA CYS A 70 -21.68 -5.24 1.19
C CYS A 70 -20.33 -4.90 0.52
N TYR A 71 -19.21 -5.35 1.09
CA TYR A 71 -17.89 -5.18 0.48
C TYR A 71 -17.76 -5.87 -0.87
N SER A 72 -18.35 -7.05 -1.05
CA SER A 72 -18.39 -7.74 -2.35
C SER A 72 -19.11 -6.94 -3.44
N ARG A 73 -20.04 -6.06 -3.05
CA ARG A 73 -20.85 -5.21 -3.94
C ARG A 73 -20.37 -3.76 -3.98
N GLY A 74 -19.23 -3.42 -3.37
CA GLY A 74 -18.70 -2.05 -3.34
C GLY A 74 -19.41 -1.09 -2.40
N ILE A 75 -20.21 -1.60 -1.45
CA ILE A 75 -20.86 -0.82 -0.39
C ILE A 75 -19.94 -0.82 0.83
N ILE A 76 -19.13 0.23 1.00
CA ILE A 76 -17.98 0.23 1.93
C ILE A 76 -18.25 0.98 3.24
N THR A 77 -19.01 2.07 3.20
CA THR A 77 -19.20 2.93 4.38
C THR A 77 -20.41 2.48 5.19
N SER A 78 -20.36 2.64 6.52
CA SER A 78 -21.35 2.06 7.43
C SER A 78 -22.79 2.54 7.21
N ARG A 79 -23.01 3.79 6.76
CA ARG A 79 -24.35 4.33 6.49
C ARG A 79 -25.02 3.68 5.27
N PRO A 80 -24.36 3.56 4.10
CA PRO A 80 -24.85 2.71 3.02
C PRO A 80 -25.08 1.25 3.42
N ILE A 81 -24.23 0.67 4.29
CA ILE A 81 -24.43 -0.70 4.80
C ILE A 81 -25.71 -0.78 5.64
N GLU A 82 -25.94 0.16 6.56
CA GLU A 82 -27.19 0.26 7.34
C GLU A 82 -28.41 0.36 6.41
N GLN A 83 -28.35 1.24 5.40
CA GLN A 83 -29.44 1.38 4.44
C GLN A 83 -29.68 0.09 3.65
N ALA A 84 -28.62 -0.63 3.30
CA ALA A 84 -28.70 -1.91 2.61
C ALA A 84 -29.31 -2.99 3.51
N ALA A 85 -28.98 -3.03 4.81
CA ALA A 85 -29.61 -3.94 5.77
C ALA A 85 -31.14 -3.74 5.86
N LYS A 86 -31.61 -2.49 5.75
CA LYS A 86 -33.04 -2.13 5.76
C LYS A 86 -33.79 -2.50 4.48
N THR A 87 -33.11 -2.55 3.33
CA THR A 87 -33.79 -2.56 2.02
C THR A 87 -33.43 -3.73 1.12
N ASN A 88 -32.30 -4.38 1.34
CA ASN A 88 -31.81 -5.44 0.46
C ASN A 88 -32.26 -6.82 0.98
N VAL A 89 -33.05 -7.53 0.18
CA VAL A 89 -33.62 -8.82 0.56
C VAL A 89 -32.56 -9.90 0.83
N VAL A 90 -31.42 -9.87 0.12
CA VAL A 90 -30.32 -10.83 0.34
C VAL A 90 -29.64 -10.55 1.67
N ILE A 91 -29.48 -9.28 2.04
CA ILE A 91 -28.94 -8.93 3.36
C ILE A 91 -29.93 -9.33 4.45
N LYS A 92 -31.22 -9.07 4.26
CA LYS A 92 -32.26 -9.56 5.19
C LYS A 92 -32.21 -11.08 5.34
N ALA A 93 -31.95 -11.81 4.26
CA ALA A 93 -31.77 -13.26 4.31
C ALA A 93 -30.53 -13.68 5.13
N LEU A 94 -29.35 -13.12 4.82
CA LEU A 94 -28.11 -13.38 5.53
C LEU A 94 -28.17 -13.00 7.02
N ALA A 95 -28.95 -11.96 7.34
CA ALA A 95 -29.04 -11.36 8.66
C ALA A 95 -30.26 -11.83 9.46
N SER A 96 -31.11 -12.70 8.90
CA SER A 96 -32.41 -13.06 9.49
C SER A 96 -33.22 -11.82 9.90
N ASP A 97 -33.27 -10.84 9.01
CA ASP A 97 -33.93 -9.54 9.16
C ASP A 97 -33.35 -8.61 10.24
N ALA A 98 -32.13 -8.87 10.72
CA ALA A 98 -31.43 -7.93 11.60
C ALA A 98 -31.02 -6.65 10.87
N GLU A 99 -31.30 -5.50 11.48
CA GLU A 99 -31.02 -4.16 10.93
C GLU A 99 -30.07 -3.35 11.82
N PRO A 100 -28.79 -3.74 11.93
CA PRO A 100 -27.82 -3.00 12.73
C PRO A 100 -27.61 -1.58 12.19
N ASP A 101 -27.50 -0.62 13.09
CA ASP A 101 -27.22 0.78 12.74
C ASP A 101 -25.76 0.99 12.31
N HIS A 102 -25.48 2.13 11.67
CA HIS A 102 -24.15 2.48 11.21
C HIS A 102 -23.08 2.56 12.31
N ASP A 103 -23.46 2.84 13.56
CA ASP A 103 -22.54 2.94 14.69
C ASP A 103 -22.09 1.56 15.14
N THR A 104 -23.02 0.61 15.23
CA THR A 104 -22.77 -0.81 15.49
C THR A 104 -21.83 -1.39 14.43
N ILE A 105 -22.12 -1.15 13.15
CA ILE A 105 -21.29 -1.61 12.02
C ILE A 105 -19.89 -0.98 12.09
N ALA A 106 -19.79 0.33 12.29
CA ALA A 106 -18.50 1.03 12.35
C ALA A 106 -17.66 0.58 13.55
N HIS A 107 -18.30 0.36 14.70
CA HIS A 107 -17.64 -0.14 15.90
C HIS A 107 -17.07 -1.55 15.64
N PHE A 108 -17.90 -2.46 15.12
CA PHE A 108 -17.50 -3.85 14.83
C PHE A 108 -16.29 -3.93 13.88
N ILE A 109 -16.28 -3.12 12.81
CA ILE A 109 -15.17 -3.06 11.85
C ILE A 109 -13.88 -2.50 12.49
N SER A 110 -13.96 -1.73 13.57
CA SER A 110 -12.82 -0.98 14.11
C SER A 110 -12.22 -1.52 15.42
N SER A 111 -12.85 -2.51 16.04
CA SER A 111 -12.51 -2.96 17.41
C SER A 111 -11.93 -4.39 17.50
N ASN A 112 -12.05 -5.22 16.46
CA ASN A 112 -11.84 -6.67 16.55
C ASN A 112 -10.55 -7.18 15.87
N SER A 113 -9.40 -6.55 16.14
CA SER A 113 -8.15 -6.83 15.41
C SER A 113 -7.74 -8.31 15.43
N ASP A 114 -7.68 -8.93 16.61
CA ASP A 114 -7.15 -10.29 16.73
C ASP A 114 -8.16 -11.34 16.27
N ALA A 115 -9.44 -11.14 16.56
CA ALA A 115 -10.52 -11.98 16.03
C ALA A 115 -10.57 -11.96 14.48
N ILE A 116 -10.26 -10.83 13.85
CA ILE A 116 -10.21 -10.73 12.37
C ILE A 116 -8.99 -11.46 11.78
N LYS A 117 -7.84 -11.44 12.46
CA LYS A 117 -6.67 -12.23 12.03
C LYS A 117 -6.96 -13.72 12.13
N ASP A 118 -7.58 -14.14 13.22
CA ASP A 118 -7.98 -15.53 13.43
C ASP A 118 -8.99 -15.98 12.37
N LEU A 119 -10.03 -15.19 12.12
CA LEU A 119 -11.00 -15.44 11.04
C LEU A 119 -10.33 -15.56 9.66
N PHE A 120 -9.34 -14.70 9.37
CA PHE A 120 -8.57 -14.80 8.11
C PHE A 120 -7.89 -16.16 8.00
N THR A 121 -7.20 -16.62 9.05
CA THR A 121 -6.56 -17.94 9.10
C THR A 121 -7.58 -19.07 8.94
N GLN A 122 -8.73 -19.00 9.61
CA GLN A 122 -9.79 -20.01 9.47
C GLN A 122 -10.33 -20.10 8.04
N ILE A 123 -10.54 -18.96 7.36
CA ILE A 123 -10.96 -18.95 5.95
C ILE A 123 -9.87 -19.57 5.06
N LEU A 124 -8.58 -19.35 5.35
CA LEU A 124 -7.50 -20.01 4.61
C LEU A 124 -7.50 -21.53 4.78
N ILE A 125 -7.76 -22.02 5.99
CA ILE A 125 -7.90 -23.46 6.25
C ILE A 125 -9.03 -24.02 5.37
N GLN A 126 -10.18 -23.35 5.33
CA GLN A 126 -11.30 -23.77 4.47
C GLN A 126 -10.92 -23.71 2.97
N CYS A 127 -10.21 -22.68 2.50
CA CYS A 127 -9.73 -22.60 1.12
C CYS A 127 -8.80 -23.77 0.76
N SER A 128 -7.94 -24.19 1.68
CA SER A 128 -7.04 -25.33 1.51
C SER A 128 -7.78 -26.66 1.47
N GLN A 129 -8.78 -26.84 2.33
CA GLN A 129 -9.65 -28.02 2.31
C GLN A 129 -10.40 -28.16 0.98
N LEU A 130 -10.73 -27.04 0.34
CA LEU A 130 -11.31 -26.99 -1.01
C LEU A 130 -10.26 -27.17 -2.14
N GLY A 131 -8.99 -27.42 -1.81
CA GLY A 131 -7.92 -27.61 -2.79
C GLY A 131 -7.49 -26.34 -3.52
N LEU A 132 -7.80 -25.15 -2.99
CA LEU A 132 -7.54 -23.88 -3.68
C LEU A 132 -6.10 -23.37 -3.53
N ILE A 133 -5.34 -23.94 -2.60
CA ILE A 133 -3.96 -23.55 -2.30
C ILE A 133 -3.04 -24.73 -2.59
N ASN A 134 -2.07 -24.57 -3.50
CA ASN A 134 -1.08 -25.61 -3.79
C ASN A 134 0.30 -25.35 -3.16
N GLY A 135 0.61 -24.10 -2.83
CA GLY A 135 1.84 -23.70 -2.18
C GLY A 135 3.10 -23.81 -3.06
N GLU A 136 2.95 -23.92 -4.38
CA GLU A 136 4.09 -24.08 -5.28
C GLU A 136 4.76 -22.74 -5.61
N MET A 137 3.96 -21.72 -5.92
CA MET A 137 4.43 -20.39 -6.27
C MET A 137 3.57 -19.32 -5.63
N PHE A 138 4.23 -18.32 -5.05
CA PHE A 138 3.62 -17.16 -4.42
C PHE A 138 4.07 -15.87 -5.10
N ALA A 139 3.19 -14.87 -5.14
CA ALA A 139 3.49 -13.52 -5.60
C ALA A 139 3.23 -12.52 -4.47
N ILE A 140 4.27 -11.79 -4.06
CA ILE A 140 4.17 -10.65 -3.14
C ILE A 140 4.12 -9.34 -3.93
N ASP A 141 3.20 -8.47 -3.57
CA ASP A 141 3.12 -7.10 -4.09
C ASP A 141 2.42 -6.16 -3.10
N GLY A 142 2.55 -4.85 -3.33
CA GLY A 142 1.95 -3.79 -2.52
C GLY A 142 0.90 -2.98 -3.27
N CYS A 143 -0.28 -2.81 -2.65
CA CYS A 143 -1.34 -1.93 -3.11
C CYS A 143 -1.33 -0.61 -2.33
N LYS A 144 -0.83 0.46 -2.96
CA LYS A 144 -0.67 1.79 -2.37
C LYS A 144 -1.97 2.58 -2.48
N LEU A 145 -2.69 2.74 -1.37
CA LEU A 145 -3.99 3.44 -1.33
C LEU A 145 -3.96 4.66 -0.40
N PRO A 146 -4.67 5.75 -0.75
CA PRO A 146 -4.79 6.91 0.11
C PRO A 146 -5.57 6.56 1.39
N SER A 147 -5.26 7.25 2.49
CA SER A 147 -5.99 7.09 3.76
C SER A 147 -6.99 8.22 4.01
N ASN A 148 -7.69 8.16 5.14
CA ASN A 148 -8.50 9.23 5.69
C ASN A 148 -7.62 10.32 6.36
N ALA A 149 -6.60 10.77 5.63
CA ALA A 149 -5.66 11.81 6.03
C ALA A 149 -5.20 12.62 4.81
N SER A 150 -5.09 13.94 4.96
CA SER A 150 -4.65 14.83 3.89
C SER A 150 -3.14 15.06 3.94
N ARG A 151 -2.52 15.08 2.76
CA ARG A 151 -1.09 15.43 2.56
C ARG A 151 -0.75 16.84 3.03
N GLU A 152 -1.72 17.75 3.09
CA GLU A 152 -1.52 19.11 3.64
C GLU A 152 -1.02 19.07 5.08
N TRP A 153 -1.40 18.04 5.83
CA TRP A 153 -1.08 17.90 7.25
C TRP A 153 0.11 16.97 7.51
N SER A 154 0.91 16.68 6.48
CA SER A 154 2.11 15.85 6.58
C SER A 154 3.36 16.71 6.65
N GLY A 155 4.30 16.35 7.54
CA GLY A 155 5.61 16.99 7.64
C GLY A 155 6.43 16.44 8.81
N SER A 156 7.71 16.78 8.84
CA SER A 156 8.51 16.63 10.07
C SER A 156 8.02 17.61 11.14
N ILE A 157 8.39 17.39 12.41
CA ILE A 157 8.02 18.30 13.50
C ILE A 157 8.55 19.72 13.22
N GLY A 158 9.76 19.83 12.65
CA GLY A 158 10.33 21.11 12.24
C GLY A 158 9.52 21.80 11.12
N GLU A 159 9.11 21.05 10.09
CA GLU A 159 8.28 21.57 9.00
C GLU A 159 6.90 22.03 9.50
N LEU A 160 6.27 21.28 10.40
CA LEU A 160 4.98 21.63 10.99
C LEU A 160 5.07 22.85 11.91
N LYS A 161 6.15 22.99 12.70
CA LYS A 161 6.43 24.22 13.47
C LYS A 161 6.60 25.44 12.58
N LYS A 162 7.36 25.30 11.49
CA LYS A 162 7.53 26.38 10.51
C LYS A 162 6.19 26.77 9.87
N LYS A 163 5.39 25.78 9.45
CA LYS A 163 4.06 26.00 8.88
C LYS A 163 3.13 26.74 9.84
N ARG A 164 3.15 26.39 11.13
CA ARG A 164 2.43 27.13 12.18
C ARG A 164 2.86 28.59 12.22
N THR A 165 4.17 28.87 12.27
CA THR A 165 4.67 30.25 12.33
C THR A 165 4.33 31.07 11.08
N ASP A 166 4.35 30.45 9.90
CA ASP A 166 4.00 31.12 8.65
C ASP A 166 2.50 31.46 8.60
N LEU A 167 1.63 30.56 9.09
CA LEU A 167 0.20 30.82 9.22
C LEU A 167 -0.11 31.93 10.24
N GLN A 168 0.61 31.96 11.36
CA GLN A 168 0.48 33.05 12.35
C GLN A 168 0.85 34.39 11.74
N LYS A 169 1.97 34.48 11.01
CA LYS A 169 2.36 35.72 10.30
C LYS A 169 1.32 36.15 9.27
N LEU A 170 0.74 35.20 8.55
CA LEU A 170 -0.32 35.49 7.57
C LEU A 170 -1.57 36.06 8.26
N ALA A 171 -2.04 35.44 9.35
CA ALA A 171 -3.16 35.94 10.13
C ALA A 171 -2.91 37.37 10.64
N SER A 172 -1.73 37.62 11.22
CA SER A 172 -1.36 38.95 11.70
C SER A 172 -1.33 40.00 10.59
N ARG A 173 -0.82 39.67 9.39
CA ARG A 173 -0.84 40.60 8.24
C ARG A 173 -2.24 40.95 7.78
N ILE A 174 -3.14 39.97 7.73
CA ILE A 174 -4.53 40.18 7.30
C ILE A 174 -5.26 41.07 8.31
N ILE A 175 -5.04 40.83 9.61
CA ILE A 175 -5.59 41.67 10.69
C ILE A 175 -5.04 43.10 10.62
N GLU A 176 -3.74 43.28 10.32
CA GLU A 176 -3.16 44.62 10.22
C GLU A 176 -3.67 45.38 8.99
N GLN A 177 -3.75 44.72 7.83
CA GLN A 177 -4.37 45.29 6.63
C GLN A 177 -5.82 45.71 6.87
N HIS A 178 -6.55 44.92 7.67
CA HIS A 178 -7.92 45.25 8.06
C HIS A 178 -7.98 46.53 8.90
N LYS A 179 -7.15 46.63 9.94
CA LYS A 179 -7.03 47.85 10.76
C LYS A 179 -6.62 49.08 9.93
N GLU A 180 -5.77 48.92 8.93
CA GLU A 180 -5.35 50.00 8.03
C GLU A 180 -6.50 50.44 7.10
N LEU A 181 -7.25 49.49 6.56
CA LEU A 181 -8.41 49.77 5.71
C LEU A 181 -9.52 50.49 6.48
N ASP A 182 -9.85 50.05 7.70
CA ASP A 182 -10.82 50.71 8.59
C ASP A 182 -10.42 52.17 8.90
N LYS A 183 -9.12 52.40 9.14
CA LYS A 183 -8.58 53.75 9.33
C LYS A 183 -8.66 54.61 8.06
N SER A 184 -8.53 53.99 6.88
CA SER A 184 -8.54 54.69 5.59
C SER A 184 -9.94 54.95 5.01
N GLU A 185 -10.94 54.09 5.30
CA GLU A 185 -12.34 54.30 4.91
C GLU A 185 -12.99 55.45 5.70
N SER A 186 -12.52 55.68 6.94
CA SER A 186 -12.85 56.86 7.73
C SER A 186 -12.51 58.18 7.03
N ALA A 187 -11.64 58.15 6.00
CA ALA A 187 -11.19 59.33 5.24
C ALA A 187 -11.81 59.48 3.83
N LYS A 188 -12.66 58.55 3.37
CA LYS A 188 -13.32 58.64 2.04
C LYS A 188 -14.84 58.55 2.11
N LYS A 189 -15.47 59.53 2.77
CA LYS A 189 -16.83 59.96 2.44
C LYS A 189 -16.76 61.03 1.33
N ILE A 190 -16.84 60.65 0.06
CA ILE A 190 -17.46 61.45 -1.03
C ILE A 190 -17.81 60.50 -2.21
N GLN A 191 -19.11 60.30 -2.38
CA GLN A 191 -19.89 60.07 -3.62
C GLN A 191 -19.43 59.04 -4.68
N LYS A 192 -20.12 57.90 -4.79
CA LYS A 192 -21.20 57.64 -5.79
C LYS A 192 -21.66 56.16 -5.78
N PRO A 193 -22.88 55.86 -6.30
CA PRO A 193 -23.59 54.61 -6.08
C PRO A 193 -23.26 53.57 -7.16
N PHE A 194 -22.69 52.43 -6.79
CA PHE A 194 -22.94 51.16 -7.47
C PHE A 194 -22.78 50.01 -6.48
N LYS A 195 -23.91 49.36 -6.21
CA LYS A 195 -24.13 48.35 -5.18
C LYS A 195 -23.50 47.02 -5.64
N LYS A 196 -22.25 46.76 -5.26
CA LYS A 196 -21.73 45.41 -5.01
C LYS A 196 -21.19 45.41 -3.57
N THR A 197 -21.61 44.43 -2.80
CA THR A 197 -21.83 44.44 -1.35
C THR A 197 -20.54 44.47 -0.51
N MET A 198 -20.26 45.60 0.15
CA MET A 198 -19.14 45.76 1.11
C MET A 198 -19.21 44.81 2.33
N GLY A 199 -20.43 44.47 2.81
CA GLY A 199 -20.59 43.51 3.91
C GLY A 199 -20.21 42.07 3.54
N ASP A 200 -20.24 41.73 2.25
CA ASP A 200 -19.94 40.40 1.75
C ASP A 200 -18.42 40.13 1.71
N ASP A 201 -17.62 41.19 1.53
CA ASP A 201 -16.16 41.09 1.56
C ASP A 201 -15.61 41.00 2.99
N GLU A 202 -16.24 41.68 3.95
CA GLU A 202 -15.85 41.62 5.36
C GLU A 202 -16.16 40.25 5.99
N GLU A 203 -17.37 39.71 5.76
CA GLU A 203 -17.68 38.34 6.17
C GLU A 203 -16.76 37.31 5.50
N ARG A 204 -16.40 37.48 4.22
CA ARG A 204 -15.45 36.58 3.54
C ARG A 204 -14.06 36.62 4.17
N ARG A 205 -13.58 37.80 4.60
CA ARG A 205 -12.31 37.96 5.30
C ARG A 205 -12.36 37.35 6.69
N GLN A 206 -13.42 37.59 7.46
CA GLN A 206 -13.60 36.96 8.77
C GLN A 206 -13.62 35.43 8.67
N ARG A 207 -14.41 34.89 7.73
CA ARG A 207 -14.40 33.44 7.44
C ARG A 207 -13.03 32.93 6.99
N HIS A 208 -12.19 33.77 6.40
CA HIS A 208 -10.82 33.41 6.04
C HIS A 208 -9.89 33.37 7.26
N ILE A 209 -9.99 34.37 8.16
CA ILE A 209 -9.26 34.41 9.44
C ILE A 209 -9.64 33.20 10.30
N ASP A 210 -10.94 32.96 10.51
CA ASP A 210 -11.43 31.82 11.30
C ASP A 210 -10.91 30.47 10.76
N ARG A 211 -10.73 30.36 9.44
CA ARG A 211 -10.15 29.16 8.81
C ARG A 211 -8.66 29.04 9.12
N ILE A 212 -7.90 30.14 9.08
CA ILE A 212 -6.47 30.14 9.42
C ILE A 212 -6.28 29.82 10.91
N GLU A 213 -7.05 30.45 11.79
CA GLU A 213 -6.98 30.20 13.23
C GLU A 213 -7.31 28.75 13.59
N ARG A 214 -8.34 28.16 12.97
CA ARG A 214 -8.64 26.73 13.10
C ARG A 214 -7.47 25.84 12.67
N LYS A 215 -6.75 26.22 11.60
CA LYS A 215 -5.55 25.50 11.15
C LYS A 215 -4.41 25.60 12.16
N ILE A 216 -4.21 26.77 12.77
CA ILE A 216 -3.20 27.00 13.80
C ILE A 216 -3.53 26.17 15.05
N ALA A 217 -4.78 26.22 15.53
CA ALA A 217 -5.22 25.44 16.69
C ALA A 217 -5.00 23.94 16.50
N LYS A 218 -5.26 23.42 15.29
CA LYS A 218 -4.99 22.01 14.94
C LYS A 218 -3.49 21.67 14.99
N LEU A 219 -2.62 22.55 14.50
CA LEU A 219 -1.16 22.37 14.58
C LEU A 219 -0.68 22.41 16.03
N ASP A 220 -1.24 23.31 16.85
CA ASP A 220 -0.85 23.49 18.24
C ASP A 220 -1.24 22.29 19.10
N ALA A 221 -2.45 21.76 18.91
CA ALA A 221 -2.89 20.54 19.59
C ALA A 221 -1.96 19.36 19.28
N PHE A 222 -1.55 19.19 18.02
CA PHE A 222 -0.64 18.12 17.61
C PHE A 222 0.77 18.32 18.16
N LEU A 223 1.34 19.51 18.04
CA LEU A 223 2.72 19.80 18.45
C LEU A 223 2.94 19.67 19.97
N LYS A 224 1.87 19.68 20.78
CA LYS A 224 1.94 19.40 22.22
C LYS A 224 2.20 17.93 22.54
N THR A 225 1.67 17.01 21.75
CA THR A 225 1.73 15.56 21.99
C THR A 225 2.59 14.81 20.97
N ALA A 226 3.09 15.50 19.94
CA ALA A 226 3.82 14.88 18.86
C ALA A 226 5.23 14.43 19.29
N GLU A 227 5.45 13.12 19.21
CA GLU A 227 6.78 12.52 19.30
C GLU A 227 7.42 12.40 17.92
N LYS A 228 8.76 12.42 17.88
CA LYS A 228 9.52 12.23 16.64
C LYS A 228 9.37 10.79 16.20
N ARG A 229 8.77 10.58 15.03
CA ARG A 229 8.73 9.26 14.39
C ARG A 229 10.12 8.97 13.79
N ILE A 230 10.84 8.03 14.36
CA ILE A 230 12.16 7.63 13.88
C ILE A 230 12.00 6.47 12.90
N GLY A 231 12.54 6.64 11.70
CA GLY A 231 12.57 5.59 10.69
C GLY A 231 13.71 4.59 10.93
N SER A 232 13.72 3.52 10.14
CA SER A 232 14.72 2.44 10.21
C SER A 232 16.17 2.90 10.01
N SER A 233 16.39 4.09 9.43
CA SER A 233 17.72 4.70 9.25
C SER A 233 18.07 5.74 10.33
N ALA A 234 17.43 5.67 11.51
CA ALA A 234 17.60 6.60 12.64
C ALA A 234 17.30 8.09 12.34
N GLY A 235 16.74 8.40 11.16
CA GLY A 235 16.29 9.73 10.78
C GLY A 235 14.80 9.97 11.06
N GLU A 236 14.42 11.21 11.31
CA GLU A 236 13.01 11.61 11.48
C GLU A 236 12.22 11.39 10.17
N VAL A 237 11.12 10.65 10.27
CA VAL A 237 10.17 10.41 9.18
C VAL A 237 9.01 11.38 9.33
N GLN A 238 8.44 11.83 8.20
CA GLN A 238 7.28 12.72 8.21
C GLN A 238 6.09 12.04 8.89
N SER A 239 5.45 12.76 9.81
CA SER A 239 4.20 12.35 10.46
C SER A 239 3.02 13.12 9.86
N ASN A 240 1.81 12.60 10.02
CA ASN A 240 0.59 13.32 9.68
C ASN A 240 -0.21 13.67 10.92
N ILE A 241 -0.75 14.89 10.99
CA ILE A 241 -1.50 15.36 12.17
C ILE A 241 -2.81 14.57 12.39
N THR A 242 -3.44 14.13 11.30
CA THR A 242 -4.76 13.47 11.36
C THR A 242 -4.63 11.96 11.58
N ASP A 243 -3.57 11.37 11.05
CA ASP A 243 -3.28 9.94 11.18
C ASP A 243 -1.75 9.72 11.23
N GLY A 244 -1.19 9.75 12.43
CA GLY A 244 0.26 9.73 12.65
C GLY A 244 0.96 8.46 12.14
N GLU A 245 0.21 7.37 11.99
CA GLU A 245 0.75 6.09 11.52
C GLU A 245 0.75 5.96 10.00
N SER A 246 -0.04 6.77 9.29
CA SER A 246 0.00 6.85 7.82
C SER A 246 1.31 7.44 7.29
N ALA A 247 1.66 7.14 6.03
CA ALA A 247 2.89 7.64 5.42
C ALA A 247 2.64 8.37 4.09
N ARG A 248 3.63 9.19 3.71
CA ARG A 248 3.69 9.79 2.39
C ARG A 248 4.32 8.81 1.42
N ILE A 249 3.52 8.25 0.52
CA ILE A 249 3.90 7.16 -0.38
C ILE A 249 3.93 7.66 -1.83
N LYS A 250 4.94 7.24 -2.60
CA LYS A 250 5.00 7.52 -4.04
C LYS A 250 4.15 6.50 -4.80
N SER A 251 3.16 7.00 -5.53
CA SER A 251 2.28 6.26 -6.45
C SER A 251 2.61 6.62 -7.91
N SER A 252 1.94 5.96 -8.86
CA SER A 252 2.03 6.26 -10.30
C SER A 252 1.60 7.70 -10.64
N HIS A 253 0.63 8.26 -9.91
CA HIS A 253 0.06 9.60 -10.13
C HIS A 253 0.65 10.67 -9.20
N GLY A 254 1.81 10.41 -8.59
CA GLY A 254 2.48 11.32 -7.67
C GLY A 254 2.45 10.82 -6.23
N TYR A 255 2.48 11.73 -5.25
CA TYR A 255 2.55 11.35 -3.83
C TYR A 255 1.17 11.34 -3.17
N ILE A 256 0.86 10.27 -2.44
CA ILE A 256 -0.35 10.17 -1.62
C ILE A 256 0.01 10.12 -0.13
N GLN A 257 -0.92 10.51 0.73
CA GLN A 257 -0.86 10.18 2.15
C GLN A 257 -1.73 8.94 2.37
N GLY A 258 -1.15 7.86 2.84
CA GLY A 258 -1.84 6.58 2.87
C GLY A 258 -1.07 5.43 3.49
N TYR A 259 -1.52 4.22 3.16
CA TYR A 259 -0.94 2.95 3.56
C TYR A 259 -0.66 2.10 2.32
N ASN A 260 0.27 1.17 2.46
CA ASN A 260 0.52 0.13 1.49
C ASN A 260 -0.06 -1.19 2.00
N GLY A 261 -1.13 -1.68 1.37
CA GLY A 261 -1.67 -3.01 1.64
C GLY A 261 -0.82 -4.05 0.91
N ILE A 262 0.07 -4.72 1.62
CA ILE A 262 0.90 -5.78 1.06
C ILE A 262 0.09 -7.08 1.13
N ALA A 263 0.13 -7.87 0.07
CA ALA A 263 -0.49 -9.18 0.00
C ALA A 263 0.45 -10.19 -0.68
N ILE A 264 0.34 -11.44 -0.26
CA ILE A 264 0.97 -12.61 -0.88
C ILE A 264 -0.15 -13.53 -1.36
N ALA A 265 -0.22 -13.79 -2.66
CA ALA A 265 -1.19 -14.70 -3.24
C ALA A 265 -0.54 -15.96 -3.80
N ASP A 266 -1.24 -17.09 -3.64
CA ASP A 266 -0.90 -18.40 -4.22
C ASP A 266 -1.24 -18.45 -5.71
N SER A 267 -0.42 -19.15 -6.49
CA SER A 267 -0.53 -19.20 -7.95
C SER A 267 -1.72 -20.00 -8.49
N ALA A 268 -2.27 -20.95 -7.73
CA ALA A 268 -3.28 -21.88 -8.25
C ALA A 268 -4.62 -21.19 -8.52
N HIS A 269 -5.16 -20.53 -7.48
CA HIS A 269 -6.48 -19.88 -7.55
C HIS A 269 -6.46 -18.43 -7.09
N GLN A 270 -5.27 -17.84 -6.95
CA GLN A 270 -5.08 -16.45 -6.49
C GLN A 270 -5.56 -16.22 -5.04
N ILE A 271 -5.58 -17.26 -4.21
CA ILE A 271 -5.90 -17.14 -2.79
C ILE A 271 -4.83 -16.29 -2.11
N ILE A 272 -5.25 -15.23 -1.43
CA ILE A 272 -4.36 -14.38 -0.63
C ILE A 272 -4.03 -15.15 0.65
N VAL A 273 -2.79 -15.58 0.82
CA VAL A 273 -2.34 -16.40 1.96
C VAL A 273 -1.79 -15.55 3.09
N SER A 274 -1.26 -14.36 2.81
CA SER A 274 -0.80 -13.41 3.83
C SER A 274 -1.08 -11.98 3.37
N ALA A 275 -1.48 -11.11 4.29
CA ALA A 275 -1.82 -9.74 3.99
C ALA A 275 -1.62 -8.83 5.20
N GLU A 276 -1.01 -7.67 5.01
CA GLU A 276 -0.87 -6.66 6.06
C GLU A 276 -0.77 -5.24 5.48
N ALA A 277 -1.37 -4.26 6.16
CA ALA A 277 -1.30 -2.86 5.78
C ALA A 277 -0.23 -2.10 6.56
N PHE A 278 0.66 -1.43 5.83
CA PHE A 278 1.78 -0.70 6.39
C PHE A 278 1.74 0.79 6.09
N GLY A 279 1.92 1.60 7.13
CA GLY A 279 2.09 3.04 7.02
C GLY A 279 3.54 3.41 6.71
N SER A 280 4.12 2.84 5.65
CA SER A 280 5.47 3.18 5.19
C SER A 280 5.55 3.18 3.66
N GLY A 281 6.49 3.96 3.11
CA GLY A 281 6.70 4.07 1.65
C GLY A 281 7.67 3.04 1.06
N SER A 282 8.33 2.22 1.88
CA SER A 282 9.37 1.28 1.44
C SER A 282 8.89 -0.17 1.65
N GLU A 283 8.52 -0.84 0.56
CA GLU A 283 8.09 -2.25 0.56
C GLU A 283 9.18 -3.20 1.05
N SER A 284 10.44 -2.93 0.68
CA SER A 284 11.58 -3.77 1.06
C SER A 284 11.71 -4.04 2.55
N GLN A 285 11.26 -3.14 3.42
CA GLN A 285 11.44 -3.25 4.87
C GLN A 285 10.53 -4.30 5.51
N HIS A 286 9.38 -4.56 4.89
CA HIS A 286 8.36 -5.45 5.43
C HIS A 286 8.45 -6.87 4.88
N PHE A 287 9.38 -7.11 3.95
CA PHE A 287 9.57 -8.42 3.33
C PHE A 287 9.79 -9.56 4.34
N PRO A 288 10.66 -9.43 5.36
CA PRO A 288 10.84 -10.50 6.34
C PRO A 288 9.56 -10.80 7.12
N GLN A 289 8.87 -9.77 7.60
CA GLN A 289 7.62 -9.91 8.34
C GLN A 289 6.53 -10.60 7.50
N MET A 290 6.44 -10.27 6.21
CA MET A 290 5.50 -10.92 5.29
C MET A 290 5.86 -12.38 5.02
N LEU A 291 7.16 -12.74 4.97
CA LEU A 291 7.59 -14.13 4.86
C LEU A 291 7.26 -14.92 6.13
N ASP A 292 7.46 -14.33 7.31
CA ASP A 292 7.14 -14.97 8.59
C ASP A 292 5.64 -15.28 8.67
N SER A 293 4.78 -14.31 8.32
CA SER A 293 3.33 -14.53 8.25
C SER A 293 2.92 -15.55 7.19
N LEU A 294 3.57 -15.58 6.02
CA LEU A 294 3.33 -16.60 5.01
C LEU A 294 3.67 -18.00 5.53
N GLU A 295 4.82 -18.16 6.18
CA GLU A 295 5.27 -19.44 6.70
C GLU A 295 4.36 -19.95 7.82
N GLU A 296 3.95 -19.07 8.74
CA GLU A 296 3.01 -19.38 9.81
C GLU A 296 1.65 -19.82 9.25
N ASN A 297 1.08 -19.05 8.33
CA ASN A 297 -0.21 -19.38 7.72
C ASN A 297 -0.13 -20.70 6.93
N MET A 298 0.93 -20.92 6.15
CA MET A 298 1.12 -22.16 5.40
C MET A 298 1.38 -23.35 6.31
N ARG A 299 2.03 -23.18 7.46
CA ARG A 299 2.20 -24.24 8.47
C ARG A 299 0.86 -24.64 9.04
N THR A 300 0.03 -23.67 9.42
CA THR A 300 -1.33 -23.91 9.92
C THR A 300 -2.21 -24.59 8.87
N VAL A 301 -2.11 -24.16 7.62
CA VAL A 301 -2.95 -24.64 6.52
C VAL A 301 -2.55 -26.03 6.00
N THR A 302 -1.26 -26.35 5.98
CA THR A 302 -0.74 -27.62 5.41
C THR A 302 -0.30 -28.64 6.43
N GLY A 303 -0.12 -28.25 7.70
CA GLY A 303 0.43 -29.08 8.76
C GLY A 303 1.92 -29.42 8.61
N LYS A 304 2.62 -28.85 7.61
CA LYS A 304 4.03 -29.13 7.35
C LYS A 304 4.94 -28.23 8.19
N GLU A 305 6.02 -28.77 8.75
CA GLU A 305 7.01 -27.98 9.50
C GLU A 305 7.72 -26.93 8.63
N GLU A 306 8.15 -27.32 7.42
CA GLU A 306 8.83 -26.46 6.44
C GLU A 306 7.98 -26.31 5.16
N PRO A 307 6.85 -25.58 5.20
CA PRO A 307 5.90 -25.55 4.08
C PRO A 307 6.46 -24.86 2.84
N LEU A 308 7.43 -23.94 2.99
CA LEU A 308 7.96 -23.10 1.92
C LEU A 308 9.24 -23.64 1.25
N LYS A 309 9.79 -24.77 1.72
CA LYS A 309 11.10 -25.29 1.29
C LYS A 309 11.21 -25.56 -0.21
N LYS A 310 10.10 -25.97 -0.84
CA LYS A 310 10.01 -26.22 -2.28
C LYS A 310 9.29 -25.10 -3.04
N SER A 311 8.80 -24.09 -2.33
CA SER A 311 7.98 -23.02 -2.89
C SER A 311 8.86 -21.93 -3.50
N LEU A 312 8.31 -21.27 -4.53
CA LEU A 312 8.93 -20.10 -5.15
C LEU A 312 8.16 -18.82 -4.74
N VAL A 313 8.82 -17.86 -4.10
CA VAL A 313 8.24 -16.55 -3.80
C VAL A 313 8.77 -15.50 -4.78
N THR A 314 7.87 -14.83 -5.49
CA THR A 314 8.20 -13.79 -6.46
C THR A 314 7.77 -12.41 -5.99
N GLY A 315 8.62 -11.41 -6.16
CA GLY A 315 8.34 -10.04 -5.71
C GLY A 315 8.73 -9.00 -6.75
N ASP A 316 8.15 -7.81 -6.65
CA ASP A 316 8.49 -6.70 -7.54
C ASP A 316 9.88 -6.08 -7.23
N THR A 317 10.30 -5.10 -8.03
CA THR A 317 11.58 -4.41 -7.81
C THR A 317 11.66 -3.62 -6.49
N GLY A 318 10.51 -3.31 -5.88
CA GLY A 318 10.41 -2.65 -4.58
C GLY A 318 10.90 -3.52 -3.42
N PHE A 319 10.88 -4.85 -3.56
CA PHE A 319 11.39 -5.79 -2.56
C PHE A 319 12.88 -6.11 -2.70
N PHE A 320 13.54 -5.67 -3.76
CA PHE A 320 14.96 -5.99 -4.01
C PHE A 320 15.89 -5.29 -3.01
N SER A 321 16.53 -6.07 -2.14
CA SER A 321 17.63 -5.61 -1.29
C SER A 321 18.53 -6.77 -0.87
N GLU A 322 19.82 -6.52 -0.66
CA GLU A 322 20.76 -7.55 -0.20
C GLU A 322 20.32 -8.18 1.12
N ASN A 323 19.77 -7.38 2.04
CA ASN A 323 19.23 -7.86 3.31
C ASN A 323 18.08 -8.86 3.09
N ASN A 324 17.13 -8.54 2.20
CA ASN A 324 16.01 -9.44 1.92
C ASN A 324 16.46 -10.75 1.25
N LEU A 325 17.47 -10.68 0.37
CA LEU A 325 18.06 -11.87 -0.24
C LEU A 325 18.77 -12.74 0.80
N GLN A 326 19.48 -12.14 1.77
CA GLN A 326 20.08 -12.86 2.88
C GLN A 326 19.03 -13.50 3.79
N GLU A 327 17.97 -12.77 4.13
CA GLU A 327 16.85 -13.28 4.94
C GLU A 327 16.12 -14.46 4.27
N ALA A 328 15.91 -14.39 2.96
CA ALA A 328 15.37 -15.51 2.19
C ALA A 328 16.31 -16.73 2.17
N LYS A 329 17.63 -16.49 1.99
CA LYS A 329 18.65 -17.57 2.00
C LYS A 329 18.74 -18.25 3.36
N LYS A 330 18.67 -17.49 4.47
CA LYS A 330 18.66 -18.03 5.85
C LYS A 330 17.48 -18.96 6.09
N ARG A 331 16.29 -18.61 5.59
CA ARG A 331 15.07 -19.43 5.68
C ARG A 331 15.01 -20.55 4.63
N ASN A 332 16.02 -20.67 3.76
CA ASN A 332 16.05 -21.61 2.64
C ASN A 332 14.84 -21.49 1.70
N ILE A 333 14.32 -20.28 1.52
CA ILE A 333 13.17 -20.00 0.64
C ILE A 333 13.70 -19.57 -0.73
N ASN A 334 13.20 -20.22 -1.79
CA ASN A 334 13.55 -19.86 -3.15
C ASN A 334 12.80 -18.57 -3.56
N VAL A 335 13.56 -17.50 -3.85
CA VAL A 335 12.98 -16.21 -4.24
C VAL A 335 13.40 -15.79 -5.66
N LEU A 336 12.53 -15.01 -6.32
CA LEU A 336 12.83 -14.27 -7.55
C LEU A 336 12.35 -12.82 -7.40
N ILE A 337 13.30 -11.91 -7.24
CA ILE A 337 13.05 -10.48 -7.06
C ILE A 337 14.01 -9.71 -7.97
N PRO A 338 13.53 -9.02 -9.02
CA PRO A 338 14.39 -8.31 -9.96
C PRO A 338 14.92 -7.02 -9.37
N ASP A 339 16.11 -6.61 -9.80
CA ASP A 339 16.60 -5.26 -9.52
C ASP A 339 15.94 -4.23 -10.44
N GLN A 340 16.12 -2.95 -10.10
CA GLN A 340 15.52 -1.82 -10.84
C GLN A 340 15.96 -1.73 -12.32
N GLN A 341 17.09 -2.34 -12.70
CA GLN A 341 17.57 -2.32 -14.09
C GLN A 341 17.15 -3.55 -14.89
N PHE A 342 16.42 -4.51 -14.30
CA PHE A 342 15.97 -5.73 -14.97
C PHE A 342 15.31 -5.45 -16.33
N ARG A 343 14.33 -4.54 -16.40
CA ARG A 343 13.67 -4.16 -17.66
C ARG A 343 14.62 -3.59 -18.72
N ARG A 344 15.77 -3.05 -18.32
CA ARG A 344 16.79 -2.56 -19.26
C ARG A 344 17.68 -3.67 -19.80
N ARG A 345 17.83 -4.78 -19.07
CA ARG A 345 18.59 -5.96 -19.50
C ARG A 345 17.76 -6.96 -20.28
N ASP A 346 16.44 -6.86 -20.15
CA ASP A 346 15.50 -7.68 -20.91
C ASP A 346 15.59 -7.40 -22.43
N PRO A 347 15.89 -8.44 -23.25
CA PRO A 347 15.97 -8.33 -24.72
C PRO A 347 14.67 -7.83 -25.37
N TYR A 348 13.51 -8.11 -24.77
CA TYR A 348 12.21 -7.68 -25.32
C TYR A 348 12.09 -6.16 -25.43
N PHE A 349 12.76 -5.43 -24.54
CA PHE A 349 12.74 -3.97 -24.52
C PHE A 349 13.89 -3.32 -25.31
N ASP A 350 14.72 -4.08 -26.03
CA ASP A 350 15.85 -3.53 -26.80
C ASP A 350 15.43 -2.49 -27.83
N ASN A 351 14.31 -2.74 -28.54
CA ASN A 351 13.82 -1.86 -29.61
C ASN A 351 13.18 -0.55 -29.10
N ARG A 352 12.88 -0.43 -27.79
CA ARG A 352 12.31 0.78 -27.18
C ARG A 352 13.36 1.64 -26.45
N LYS A 353 14.63 1.26 -26.53
CA LYS A 353 15.74 2.02 -25.93
C LYS A 353 15.97 3.28 -26.76
N GLY A 354 15.49 4.43 -26.26
CA GLY A 354 15.91 5.74 -26.79
C GLY A 354 17.45 5.82 -26.88
N HIS A 355 17.95 6.60 -27.85
CA HIS A 355 19.37 6.70 -28.23
C HIS A 355 20.35 6.39 -27.07
N LYS A 356 20.99 5.22 -27.11
CA LYS A 356 22.06 4.85 -26.17
C LYS A 356 23.17 5.89 -26.30
N VAL A 357 23.38 6.70 -25.26
CA VAL A 357 24.65 7.43 -25.13
C VAL A 357 25.73 6.39 -24.87
N ASN A 358 26.60 6.15 -25.85
CA ASN A 358 27.68 5.14 -25.81
C ASN A 358 28.75 5.51 -24.77
N ARG A 359 28.45 5.31 -23.48
CA ARG A 359 29.31 5.62 -22.34
C ARG A 359 30.10 4.40 -21.87
N PHE A 360 31.33 4.64 -21.41
CA PHE A 360 32.16 3.60 -20.80
C PHE A 360 31.67 3.22 -19.40
N THR A 361 31.52 1.92 -19.17
CA THR A 361 31.17 1.25 -17.91
C THR A 361 32.46 0.77 -17.20
N ALA A 362 32.35 0.05 -16.07
CA ALA A 362 33.52 -0.53 -15.40
C ALA A 362 34.18 -1.65 -16.22
N HIS A 363 33.42 -2.35 -17.07
CA HIS A 363 33.91 -3.46 -17.90
C HIS A 363 34.87 -3.01 -19.00
N ASP A 364 34.80 -1.73 -19.40
CA ASP A 364 35.68 -1.13 -20.39
C ASP A 364 37.08 -0.81 -19.82
N PHE A 365 37.33 -1.07 -18.53
CA PHE A 365 38.59 -0.81 -17.85
C PHE A 365 39.24 -2.14 -17.47
N THR A 366 40.50 -2.31 -17.86
CA THR A 366 41.27 -3.53 -17.59
C THR A 366 41.96 -3.43 -16.24
N TYR A 367 41.76 -4.40 -15.35
CA TYR A 367 42.48 -4.45 -14.08
C TYR A 367 43.86 -5.06 -14.27
N ASN A 368 44.91 -4.35 -13.86
CA ASN A 368 46.27 -4.86 -13.77
C ASN A 368 46.54 -5.29 -12.31
N LYS A 369 46.64 -6.61 -12.10
CA LYS A 369 46.85 -7.24 -10.79
C LYS A 369 48.22 -6.95 -10.19
N GLU A 370 49.29 -6.85 -11.00
CA GLU A 370 50.66 -6.69 -10.52
C GLU A 370 50.88 -5.34 -9.82
N ASN A 371 50.26 -4.29 -10.35
CA ASN A 371 50.43 -2.93 -9.87
C ASN A 371 49.23 -2.42 -9.06
N ASN A 372 48.21 -3.24 -8.87
CA ASN A 372 46.91 -2.85 -8.29
C ASN A 372 46.34 -1.56 -8.91
N THR A 373 46.22 -1.54 -10.23
CA THR A 373 45.74 -0.37 -10.98
C THR A 373 44.73 -0.75 -12.06
N PHE A 374 43.94 0.22 -12.51
CA PHE A 374 43.06 0.06 -13.67
C PHE A 374 43.61 0.80 -14.88
N ILE A 375 43.48 0.20 -16.06
CA ILE A 375 43.83 0.81 -17.34
C ILE A 375 42.54 1.20 -18.05
N CYS A 376 42.38 2.48 -18.38
CA CYS A 376 41.21 2.97 -19.12
C CYS A 376 41.33 2.70 -20.63
N PRO A 377 40.23 2.83 -21.40
CA PRO A 377 40.25 2.70 -22.87
C PRO A 377 41.26 3.61 -23.59
N ASN A 378 41.68 4.72 -22.96
CA ASN A 378 42.72 5.62 -23.46
C ASN A 378 44.15 5.21 -23.03
N LYS A 379 44.34 3.98 -22.53
CA LYS A 379 45.61 3.45 -22.01
C LYS A 379 46.23 4.26 -20.86
N LYS A 380 45.42 5.02 -20.12
CA LYS A 380 45.86 5.76 -18.93
C LYS A 380 45.52 5.00 -17.65
N VAL A 381 46.38 5.15 -16.65
CA VAL A 381 46.32 4.39 -15.39
C VAL A 381 45.45 5.11 -14.36
N LEU A 382 44.62 4.35 -13.68
CA LEU A 382 43.82 4.74 -12.52
C LEU A 382 44.46 4.11 -11.28
N ILE A 383 44.88 4.96 -10.35
CA ILE A 383 45.62 4.55 -9.16
C ILE A 383 44.65 4.39 -8.00
N TYR A 384 44.90 3.41 -7.14
CA TYR A 384 44.19 3.23 -5.88
C TYR A 384 44.34 4.47 -4.98
N LYS A 385 43.22 4.98 -4.46
CA LYS A 385 43.15 6.18 -3.59
C LYS A 385 42.66 5.89 -2.18
N GLY A 386 42.42 4.62 -1.85
CA GLY A 386 41.95 4.21 -0.53
C GLY A 386 40.54 3.63 -0.53
N PHE A 387 40.16 3.15 0.64
CA PHE A 387 38.87 2.56 0.91
C PHE A 387 37.84 3.65 1.26
N VAL A 388 36.66 3.61 0.66
CA VAL A 388 35.58 4.58 0.85
C VAL A 388 34.30 3.88 1.27
N LYS A 389 33.68 4.37 2.35
CA LYS A 389 32.31 4.02 2.72
C LYS A 389 31.34 4.91 1.95
N LEU A 390 30.60 4.33 0.99
CA LEU A 390 29.46 4.95 0.32
C LEU A 390 28.17 4.61 1.09
N ASN A 391 27.11 5.41 0.93
CA ASN A 391 25.85 5.26 1.67
C ASN A 391 25.25 3.83 1.70
N ARG A 392 25.53 3.01 0.68
CA ARG A 392 25.00 1.63 0.58
C ARG A 392 26.04 0.54 0.44
N ASN A 393 27.32 0.89 0.23
CA ASN A 393 28.41 -0.06 -0.05
C ASN A 393 29.74 0.50 0.47
N SER A 394 30.71 -0.35 0.74
CA SER A 394 32.08 0.07 1.02
C SER A 394 33.04 -0.55 0.01
N GLY A 395 34.05 0.20 -0.44
CA GLY A 395 34.93 -0.31 -1.48
C GLY A 395 36.14 0.53 -1.80
N ASP A 396 36.99 -0.05 -2.61
CA ASP A 396 38.23 0.53 -3.09
C ASP A 396 37.94 1.56 -4.18
N LYS A 397 38.50 2.76 -3.98
CA LYS A 397 38.38 3.87 -4.92
C LYS A 397 39.62 3.93 -5.81
N TYR A 398 39.42 3.89 -7.12
CA TYR A 398 40.47 4.09 -8.13
C TYR A 398 40.19 5.35 -8.93
N GLN A 399 41.21 6.16 -9.17
CA GLN A 399 41.03 7.48 -9.76
C GLN A 399 42.12 7.78 -10.79
N ALA A 400 41.71 8.28 -11.96
CA ALA A 400 42.63 8.74 -13.00
C ALA A 400 43.31 10.06 -12.59
N SER A 401 44.44 10.43 -13.21
CA SER A 401 45.01 11.76 -13.00
C SER A 401 44.12 12.85 -13.64
N PRO A 402 43.91 14.02 -12.99
CA PRO A 402 43.16 15.13 -13.60
C PRO A 402 43.77 15.60 -14.92
N GLY A 403 45.10 15.64 -15.02
CA GLY A 403 45.82 16.04 -16.23
C GLY A 403 45.57 15.11 -17.42
N ASP A 404 45.51 13.80 -17.17
CA ASP A 404 45.24 12.79 -18.20
C ASP A 404 43.79 12.87 -18.74
N CYS A 405 42.85 13.28 -17.91
CA CYS A 405 41.44 13.37 -18.31
C CYS A 405 41.08 14.73 -18.94
N LYS A 406 41.79 15.81 -18.59
CA LYS A 406 41.53 17.17 -19.08
C LYS A 406 41.59 17.28 -20.61
N TYR A 407 42.52 16.57 -21.25
CA TYR A 407 42.72 16.57 -22.70
C TYR A 407 42.34 15.24 -23.38
N CYS A 408 41.53 14.41 -22.69
CA CYS A 408 41.17 13.09 -23.18
C CYS A 408 40.09 13.16 -24.28
N LYS A 409 40.38 12.58 -25.45
CA LYS A 409 39.43 12.49 -26.59
C LYS A 409 38.14 11.73 -26.25
N PHE A 410 38.18 10.90 -25.20
CA PHE A 410 37.07 10.07 -24.75
C PHE A 410 36.28 10.67 -23.59
N LEU A 411 36.56 11.91 -23.18
CA LEU A 411 35.98 12.53 -21.98
C LEU A 411 34.43 12.54 -22.01
N SER A 412 33.83 12.85 -23.15
CA SER A 412 32.37 12.90 -23.35
C SER A 412 31.68 11.53 -23.18
N ARG A 413 32.39 10.44 -23.44
CA ARG A 413 31.94 9.05 -23.23
C ARG A 413 32.29 8.52 -21.83
N CYS A 414 33.28 9.10 -21.17
CA CYS A 414 33.85 8.60 -19.92
C CYS A 414 33.26 9.26 -18.66
N VAL A 415 32.94 10.56 -18.70
CA VAL A 415 32.44 11.34 -17.55
C VAL A 415 31.11 11.99 -17.89
N ALA A 416 30.11 11.82 -17.02
CA ALA A 416 28.82 12.47 -17.18
C ALA A 416 28.92 13.93 -16.71
N SER A 417 28.91 14.90 -17.65
CA SER A 417 28.85 16.32 -17.28
C SER A 417 27.51 16.63 -16.61
N ARG A 418 27.49 16.67 -15.27
CA ARG A 418 26.42 17.29 -14.48
C ARG A 418 27.08 18.27 -13.52
N GLY A 419 27.09 19.55 -13.87
CA GLY A 419 27.41 20.64 -12.94
C GLY A 419 28.88 20.80 -12.51
N GLY A 420 29.83 20.71 -13.46
CA GLY A 420 31.06 21.51 -13.41
C GLY A 420 32.14 21.21 -12.34
N LYS A 421 32.15 20.07 -11.66
CA LYS A 421 33.19 19.81 -10.62
C LYS A 421 33.96 18.49 -10.71
N THR A 422 33.76 17.66 -11.74
CA THR A 422 34.54 16.42 -11.86
C THR A 422 34.90 16.17 -13.33
N HIS A 423 36.15 16.41 -13.69
CA HIS A 423 36.70 16.20 -15.04
C HIS A 423 37.50 14.90 -15.17
N MET A 424 37.34 13.98 -14.22
CA MET A 424 38.17 12.78 -14.12
C MET A 424 37.34 11.56 -13.77
N ARG A 425 37.74 10.40 -14.32
CA ARG A 425 37.06 9.14 -14.06
C ARG A 425 37.48 8.59 -12.69
N THR A 426 36.48 8.19 -11.92
CA THR A 426 36.63 7.45 -10.67
C THR A 426 35.88 6.13 -10.80
N LEU A 427 36.54 5.01 -10.48
CA LEU A 427 35.93 3.70 -10.34
C LEU A 427 35.82 3.35 -8.86
N TYR A 428 34.71 2.74 -8.49
CA TYR A 428 34.51 2.18 -7.16
C TYR A 428 34.36 0.67 -7.34
N LEU A 429 35.30 -0.08 -6.80
CA LEU A 429 35.19 -1.52 -6.66
C LEU A 429 34.67 -1.81 -5.25
N PRO A 430 33.49 -2.43 -5.09
CA PRO A 430 33.08 -2.89 -3.77
C PRO A 430 34.15 -3.83 -3.22
N ALA A 431 34.55 -3.63 -1.96
CA ALA A 431 35.54 -4.49 -1.35
C ALA A 431 34.92 -5.88 -1.18
N SER A 432 35.42 -6.84 -1.95
CA SER A 432 35.12 -8.25 -1.72
C SER A 432 35.70 -8.65 -0.37
N LYS A 433 34.91 -8.48 0.70
CA LYS A 433 34.84 -9.59 1.64
C LYS A 433 34.27 -10.78 0.85
N ASN A 434 34.73 -12.00 1.13
CA ASN A 434 34.20 -13.27 0.61
C ASN A 434 32.74 -13.50 1.04
N ILE A 435 31.88 -12.51 0.84
CA ILE A 435 30.44 -12.57 0.98
C ILE A 435 29.97 -12.63 -0.46
N GLU A 436 29.60 -13.83 -0.87
CA GLU A 436 28.91 -14.10 -2.12
C GLU A 436 27.85 -13.01 -2.37
N ASN A 437 28.03 -12.19 -3.43
CA ASN A 437 27.15 -11.06 -3.71
C ASN A 437 25.78 -11.58 -4.21
N LEU A 438 24.81 -11.73 -3.31
CA LEU A 438 23.52 -12.37 -3.62
C LEU A 438 22.76 -11.55 -4.67
N SER A 439 22.95 -10.24 -4.69
CA SER A 439 22.42 -9.37 -5.73
C SER A 439 22.89 -9.77 -7.13
N ASP A 440 24.16 -10.15 -7.31
CA ASP A 440 24.68 -10.58 -8.63
C ASP A 440 24.15 -11.97 -8.99
N LYS A 441 24.09 -12.89 -8.01
CA LYS A 441 23.46 -14.22 -8.18
C LYS A 441 22.01 -14.07 -8.65
N MET A 442 21.25 -13.17 -8.03
CA MET A 442 19.84 -12.91 -8.35
C MET A 442 19.67 -12.31 -9.74
N ARG A 443 20.53 -11.36 -10.13
CA ARG A 443 20.51 -10.79 -11.49
C ARG A 443 20.74 -11.85 -12.55
N ASN A 444 21.78 -12.67 -12.38
CA ASN A 444 22.08 -13.76 -13.32
C ASN A 444 20.95 -14.79 -13.37
N LYS A 445 20.39 -15.14 -12.20
CA LYS A 445 19.26 -16.07 -12.10
C LYS A 445 18.03 -15.56 -12.84
N ILE A 446 17.66 -14.29 -12.66
CA ILE A 446 16.49 -13.69 -13.34
C ILE A 446 16.74 -13.46 -14.83
N ASP A 447 17.99 -13.23 -15.22
CA ASP A 447 18.32 -12.99 -16.62
C ASP A 447 18.28 -14.29 -17.47
N ASP A 448 18.27 -15.46 -16.82
CA ASP A 448 18.00 -16.75 -17.44
C ASP A 448 16.56 -16.82 -18.02
N PRO A 449 16.38 -17.26 -19.28
CA PRO A 449 15.05 -17.39 -19.91
C PRO A 449 14.03 -18.19 -19.09
N ALA A 450 14.42 -19.29 -18.44
CA ALA A 450 13.50 -20.15 -17.70
C ALA A 450 12.94 -19.45 -16.45
N TYR A 451 13.80 -18.77 -15.70
CA TYR A 451 13.38 -17.98 -14.54
C TYR A 451 12.64 -16.70 -14.94
N ARG A 452 12.95 -16.12 -16.10
CA ARG A 452 12.20 -14.98 -16.64
C ARG A 452 10.75 -15.36 -16.96
N GLU A 453 10.53 -16.55 -17.53
CA GLU A 453 9.18 -17.08 -17.77
C GLU A 453 8.43 -17.27 -16.45
N LEU A 454 9.04 -17.94 -15.46
CA LEU A 454 8.45 -18.12 -14.12
C LEU A 454 8.11 -16.77 -13.47
N TYR A 455 9.02 -15.80 -13.53
CA TYR A 455 8.78 -14.47 -12.98
C TYR A 455 7.62 -13.75 -13.69
N SER A 456 7.44 -13.94 -15.00
CA SER A 456 6.35 -13.30 -15.75
C SER A 456 4.95 -13.71 -15.24
N ARG A 457 4.81 -14.91 -14.68
CA ARG A 457 3.56 -15.40 -14.09
C ARG A 457 3.11 -14.59 -12.88
N ARG A 458 4.02 -13.90 -12.17
CA ARG A 458 3.70 -13.02 -11.03
C ARG A 458 2.57 -12.04 -11.34
N MET A 459 2.59 -11.48 -12.56
CA MET A 459 1.60 -10.51 -13.03
C MET A 459 0.19 -11.12 -13.05
N GLN A 460 0.07 -12.38 -13.50
CA GLN A 460 -1.19 -13.12 -13.59
C GLN A 460 -1.71 -13.55 -12.21
N ILE A 461 -0.83 -13.62 -11.20
CA ILE A 461 -1.20 -14.02 -9.84
C ILE A 461 -1.76 -12.83 -9.06
N ILE A 462 -0.98 -11.75 -8.89
CA ILE A 462 -1.30 -10.71 -7.92
C ILE A 462 -2.04 -9.50 -8.49
N GLU A 463 -1.85 -9.15 -9.78
CA GLU A 463 -2.54 -7.98 -10.35
C GLU A 463 -4.06 -8.16 -10.44
N PRO A 464 -4.60 -9.34 -10.81
CA PRO A 464 -6.04 -9.58 -10.77
C PRO A 464 -6.62 -9.47 -9.36
N VAL A 465 -5.87 -9.87 -8.33
CA VAL A 465 -6.28 -9.75 -6.93
C VAL A 465 -6.49 -8.29 -6.55
N PHE A 466 -5.51 -7.43 -6.85
CA PHE A 466 -5.63 -6.00 -6.58
C PHE A 466 -6.67 -5.32 -7.46
N ALA A 467 -6.84 -5.76 -8.73
CA ALA A 467 -7.91 -5.27 -9.58
C ALA A 467 -9.28 -5.59 -8.99
N ASP A 468 -9.50 -6.82 -8.51
CA ASP A 468 -10.76 -7.20 -7.85
C ASP A 468 -11.00 -6.36 -6.59
N ILE A 469 -10.03 -6.27 -5.67
CA ILE A 469 -10.19 -5.50 -4.43
C ILE A 469 -10.45 -4.01 -4.69
N THR A 470 -9.69 -3.38 -5.58
CA THR A 470 -9.73 -1.92 -5.75
C THR A 470 -10.82 -1.46 -6.72
N TYR A 471 -11.04 -2.19 -7.81
CA TYR A 471 -11.97 -1.80 -8.86
C TYR A 471 -13.32 -2.51 -8.73
N CYS A 472 -13.34 -3.84 -8.60
CA CYS A 472 -14.60 -4.60 -8.51
C CYS A 472 -15.29 -4.40 -7.16
N LYS A 473 -14.54 -4.44 -6.05
CA LYS A 473 -15.04 -4.23 -4.68
C LYS A 473 -14.95 -2.78 -4.21
N GLY A 474 -14.42 -1.88 -5.05
CA GLY A 474 -14.42 -0.44 -4.82
C GLY A 474 -13.47 0.08 -3.74
N MET A 475 -12.54 -0.74 -3.21
CA MET A 475 -11.61 -0.32 -2.16
C MET A 475 -10.48 0.57 -2.72
N ASN A 476 -10.83 1.79 -3.11
CA ASN A 476 -9.89 2.76 -3.67
C ASN A 476 -9.20 3.63 -2.61
N ARG A 477 -9.54 3.46 -1.33
CA ARG A 477 -8.95 4.16 -0.18
C ARG A 477 -9.17 3.42 1.13
N PHE A 478 -8.30 3.65 2.10
CA PHE A 478 -8.55 3.29 3.48
C PHE A 478 -9.43 4.35 4.16
N SER A 479 -10.55 3.94 4.74
CA SER A 479 -11.52 4.84 5.39
C SER A 479 -11.22 5.06 6.87
N LEU A 480 -10.51 4.12 7.49
CA LEU A 480 -10.11 4.14 8.89
C LEU A 480 -8.78 4.89 9.09
N ARG A 481 -8.45 5.15 10.35
CA ARG A 481 -7.20 5.79 10.81
C ARG A 481 -6.55 4.89 11.84
N SER A 482 -5.22 4.95 11.95
CA SER A 482 -4.36 3.99 12.64
C SER A 482 -4.14 2.68 11.88
N LYS A 483 -2.91 2.17 11.97
CA LYS A 483 -2.43 0.93 11.35
C LYS A 483 -3.29 -0.26 11.77
N GLY A 484 -3.63 -0.38 13.06
CA GLY A 484 -4.45 -1.50 13.54
C GLY A 484 -5.81 -1.56 12.84
N LYS A 485 -6.53 -0.44 12.80
CA LYS A 485 -7.86 -0.37 12.15
C LYS A 485 -7.76 -0.51 10.63
N VAL A 486 -6.77 0.14 10.02
CA VAL A 486 -6.50 0.03 8.58
C VAL A 486 -6.16 -1.41 8.20
N ASN A 487 -5.44 -2.14 9.05
CA ASN A 487 -5.13 -3.54 8.82
C ASN A 487 -6.37 -4.43 8.90
N ILE A 488 -7.29 -4.19 9.85
CA ILE A 488 -8.59 -4.88 9.88
C ILE A 488 -9.32 -4.69 8.55
N GLN A 489 -9.42 -3.45 8.08
CA GLN A 489 -10.07 -3.17 6.80
C GLN A 489 -9.38 -3.93 5.65
N TRP A 490 -8.06 -3.94 5.59
CA TRP A 490 -7.30 -4.68 4.56
C TRP A 490 -7.60 -6.17 4.58
N LEU A 491 -7.56 -6.80 5.76
CA LEU A 491 -7.85 -8.21 5.93
C LEU A 491 -9.29 -8.55 5.56
N LEU A 492 -10.27 -7.72 5.93
CA LEU A 492 -11.67 -7.90 5.54
C LEU A 492 -11.82 -7.98 4.01
N PHE A 493 -11.19 -7.07 3.25
CA PHE A 493 -11.25 -7.12 1.79
C PHE A 493 -10.49 -8.33 1.20
N CYS A 494 -9.38 -8.73 1.81
CA CYS A 494 -8.67 -9.95 1.41
C CYS A 494 -9.54 -11.21 1.63
N MET A 495 -10.28 -11.28 2.74
CA MET A 495 -11.23 -12.37 2.99
C MET A 495 -12.37 -12.38 1.97
N VAL A 496 -12.94 -11.22 1.62
CA VAL A 496 -13.99 -11.15 0.59
C VAL A 496 -13.47 -11.61 -0.78
N HIS A 497 -12.20 -11.33 -1.11
CA HIS A 497 -11.56 -11.89 -2.30
C HIS A 497 -11.48 -13.42 -2.23
N ASN A 498 -10.95 -13.97 -1.13
CA ASN A 498 -10.80 -15.41 -0.95
C ASN A 498 -12.15 -16.15 -0.95
N ILE A 499 -13.16 -15.63 -0.25
CA ILE A 499 -14.53 -16.19 -0.23
C ILE A 499 -15.10 -16.27 -1.65
N ALA A 500 -14.89 -15.25 -2.49
CA ALA A 500 -15.35 -15.27 -3.87
C ALA A 500 -14.69 -16.38 -4.72
N LYS A 501 -13.47 -16.81 -4.36
CA LYS A 501 -12.80 -17.95 -5.01
C LYS A 501 -13.38 -19.31 -4.62
N CYS A 502 -14.09 -19.39 -3.49
CA CYS A 502 -14.72 -20.62 -3.02
C CYS A 502 -16.05 -20.95 -3.72
N ILE A 503 -16.63 -20.02 -4.48
CA ILE A 503 -17.95 -20.18 -5.12
C ILE A 503 -17.99 -21.42 -6.02
N HIS A 504 -17.11 -21.49 -7.03
CA HIS A 504 -17.11 -22.59 -7.99
C HIS A 504 -16.77 -23.95 -7.38
N PRO A 505 -15.75 -24.10 -6.52
CA PRO A 505 -15.47 -25.36 -5.84
C PRO A 505 -16.65 -25.89 -5.02
N LEU A 506 -17.36 -25.00 -4.32
CA LEU A 506 -18.52 -25.40 -3.53
C LEU A 506 -19.73 -25.72 -4.40
N GLU A 507 -19.96 -24.99 -5.49
CA GLU A 507 -20.99 -25.31 -6.46
C GLU A 507 -20.78 -26.73 -7.05
N LEU A 508 -19.55 -27.05 -7.45
CA LEU A 508 -19.19 -28.36 -8.00
C LEU A 508 -19.21 -29.48 -6.94
N GLY A 509 -18.89 -29.16 -5.68
CA GLY A 509 -18.93 -30.09 -4.56
C GLY A 509 -20.35 -30.44 -4.08
N TYR A 510 -21.36 -29.65 -4.44
CA TYR A 510 -22.78 -29.90 -4.16
C TYR A 510 -23.49 -30.73 -5.25
N GLY A 511 -22.72 -31.36 -6.15
CA GLY A 511 -23.21 -32.26 -7.20
C GLY A 511 -22.91 -33.75 -7.00
N ASN A 512 -22.38 -34.18 -5.84
CA ASN A 512 -22.15 -35.58 -5.50
C ASN A 512 -22.87 -36.01 -4.22
#